data_AF-A0A7C7JWC6-F1
#
_entry.id   AF-A0A7C7JWC6-F1
#
_cell.length_a   1.000
_cell.length_b   1.000
_cell.length_c   1.000
_cell.angle_alpha   90.00
_cell.angle_beta   90.00
_cell.angle_gamma   90.00
#
_symmetry.space_group_name_H-M   'P 1'
#
loop_
_entity.id
_entity.type
_entity.pdbx_description
1 polymer ?
#
loop_
_entity_poly.entity_id
_entity_poly.type
_entity_poly.pdbx_seq_one_letter_code
_entity_poly.pdbx_strand_id
1 'polypeptide(L)'
;KYADTSLGFKNLDDIIDFNKKDSLNIMPYGQKLFEGVVTDQASVNELEAIKEKLKANGKIFFDKPMEASGLDAILSINNYHAAHAAVAEYPALTVPMGYAENGAPKGITFIGKPLTENQLLQIGFAFENKTKYRQSQKELN
;
A
#
# COMPACT_ATOMS: atom_id res chain seq x y z
N LYS A 1 18.95 6.97 -13.22
CA LYS A 1 18.42 7.69 -14.41
C LYS A 1 17.33 8.72 -14.09
N TYR A 2 16.76 8.74 -12.88
CA TYR A 2 15.70 9.69 -12.46
C TYR A 2 16.10 10.62 -11.30
N ALA A 3 17.32 10.48 -10.76
CA ALA A 3 17.84 11.37 -9.73
C ALA A 3 18.64 12.50 -10.37
N ASP A 4 18.64 13.68 -9.73
CA ASP A 4 19.44 14.82 -10.14
C ASP A 4 20.93 14.44 -10.21
N THR A 5 21.60 14.79 -11.31
CA THR A 5 23.00 14.39 -11.56
C THR A 5 24.00 15.07 -10.62
N SER A 6 23.59 16.14 -9.92
CA SER A 6 24.38 16.79 -8.87
C SER A 6 24.40 16.01 -7.56
N LEU A 7 23.49 15.05 -7.38
CA LEU A 7 23.49 14.19 -6.20
C LEU A 7 24.70 13.25 -6.26
N GLY A 8 25.57 13.34 -5.24
CA GLY A 8 26.78 12.54 -5.12
C GLY A 8 26.56 11.07 -4.73
N PHE A 9 25.32 10.57 -4.77
CA PHE A 9 24.96 9.21 -4.35
C PHE A 9 24.71 8.32 -5.57
N LYS A 10 25.35 7.15 -5.61
CA LYS A 10 25.34 6.23 -6.74
C LYS A 10 24.67 4.89 -6.42
N ASN A 11 24.69 4.48 -5.16
CA ASN A 11 24.13 3.21 -4.71
C ASN A 11 23.56 3.33 -3.27
N LEU A 12 23.11 2.20 -2.73
CA LEU A 12 22.53 2.15 -1.39
C LEU A 12 23.57 2.35 -0.28
N ASP A 13 24.82 1.92 -0.48
CA ASP A 13 25.92 2.14 0.46
C ASP A 13 26.20 3.63 0.67
N ASP A 14 26.19 4.43 -0.40
CA ASP A 14 26.39 5.87 -0.31
C ASP A 14 25.30 6.54 0.56
N ILE A 15 24.07 6.04 0.49
CA ILE A 15 22.94 6.52 1.31
C ILE A 15 23.11 6.07 2.76
N ILE A 16 23.49 4.81 2.98
CA ILE A 16 23.76 4.25 4.32
C ILE A 16 24.84 5.07 5.02
N ASP A 17 25.94 5.39 4.33
CA ASP A 17 27.05 6.16 4.88
C ASP A 17 26.71 7.64 5.04
N PHE A 18 25.87 8.20 4.17
CA PHE A 18 25.33 9.54 4.37
C PHE A 18 24.50 9.65 5.65
N ASN A 19 23.58 8.71 5.87
CA ASN A 19 22.72 8.71 7.06
C ASN A 19 23.51 8.56 8.36
N LYS A 20 24.65 7.85 8.34
CA LYS A 20 25.56 7.71 9.48
C LYS A 20 26.25 9.02 9.89
N LYS A 21 26.35 10.01 8.99
CA LYS A 21 27.03 11.28 9.29
C LYS A 21 26.31 12.10 10.36
N ASP A 22 24.99 11.97 10.44
CA ASP A 22 24.15 12.63 11.45
C ASP A 22 22.95 11.75 11.81
N SER A 23 23.24 10.63 12.47
CA SER A 23 22.22 9.59 12.69
C SER A 23 21.05 10.04 13.57
N LEU A 24 21.27 10.99 14.48
CA LEU A 24 20.20 11.50 15.35
C LEU A 24 19.13 12.26 14.56
N ASN A 25 19.52 12.97 13.50
CA ASN A 25 18.58 13.75 12.70
C ASN A 25 18.13 13.01 11.43
N ILE A 26 18.99 12.18 10.84
CA ILE A 26 18.71 11.54 9.53
C ILE A 26 18.10 10.15 9.69
N MET A 27 18.57 9.36 10.66
CA MET A 27 18.10 7.99 10.93
C MET A 27 17.78 7.78 12.42
N PRO A 28 16.89 8.61 13.03
CA PRO A 28 16.58 8.53 14.47
C PRO A 28 16.05 7.16 14.92
N TYR A 29 15.49 6.38 13.99
CA TYR A 29 14.98 5.03 14.24
C TYR A 29 15.86 3.93 13.62
N GLY A 30 17.06 4.27 13.17
CA GLY A 30 17.96 3.38 12.45
C GLY A 30 17.66 3.28 10.94
N GLN A 31 18.42 2.42 10.25
CA GLN A 31 18.30 2.20 8.80
C GLN A 31 18.40 0.72 8.39
N LYS A 32 17.93 -0.17 9.28
CA LYS A 32 18.06 -1.63 9.12
C LYS A 32 17.50 -2.18 7.80
N LEU A 33 16.49 -1.53 7.21
CA LEU A 33 15.93 -1.96 5.92
C LEU A 33 16.94 -1.76 4.78
N PHE A 34 17.69 -0.66 4.77
CA PHE A 34 18.74 -0.44 3.76
C PHE A 34 19.90 -1.40 3.96
N GLU A 35 20.36 -1.56 5.20
CA GLU A 35 21.41 -2.52 5.54
C GLU A 35 20.99 -3.95 5.16
N GLY A 36 19.73 -4.32 5.43
CA GLY A 36 19.15 -5.60 5.06
C GLY A 36 19.22 -5.88 3.56
N VAL A 37 18.86 -4.89 2.72
CA VAL A 37 18.95 -5.01 1.26
C VAL A 37 20.40 -5.22 0.78
N VAL A 38 21.37 -4.52 1.38
CA VAL A 38 22.79 -4.69 1.01
C VAL A 38 23.30 -6.08 1.40
N THR A 39 22.83 -6.62 2.54
CA THR A 39 23.26 -7.93 3.04
C THR A 39 22.50 -9.11 2.45
N ASP A 40 21.39 -8.86 1.75
CA ASP A 40 20.54 -9.91 1.18
C ASP A 40 21.34 -10.77 0.19
N GLN A 41 21.18 -12.09 0.32
CA GLN A 41 21.85 -13.09 -0.51
C GLN A 41 20.87 -13.87 -1.38
N ALA A 42 19.59 -13.49 -1.39
CA ALA A 42 18.58 -14.12 -2.22
C ALA A 42 18.98 -14.06 -3.70
N SER A 43 18.94 -15.22 -4.35
CA SER A 43 19.13 -15.30 -5.79
C SER A 43 17.93 -14.73 -6.53
N VAL A 44 18.13 -14.35 -7.80
CA VAL A 44 17.04 -13.92 -8.68
C VAL A 44 15.95 -14.99 -8.78
N ASN A 45 16.31 -16.28 -8.79
CA ASN A 45 15.35 -17.37 -8.86
C ASN A 45 14.51 -17.48 -7.58
N GLU A 46 15.10 -17.30 -6.40
CA GLU A 46 14.37 -17.27 -5.13
C GLU A 46 13.43 -16.06 -5.06
N LEU A 47 13.90 -14.89 -5.50
CA LEU A 47 13.08 -13.68 -5.56
C LEU A 47 11.86 -13.87 -6.47
N GLU A 48 12.05 -14.41 -7.67
CA GLU A 48 10.95 -14.68 -8.59
C GLU A 48 9.98 -15.73 -8.03
N ALA A 49 10.48 -16.80 -7.40
CA ALA A 49 9.63 -17.78 -6.74
C ALA A 49 8.80 -17.18 -5.59
N ILE A 50 9.37 -16.26 -4.82
CA ILE A 50 8.65 -15.54 -3.75
C ILE A 50 7.56 -14.65 -4.36
N LYS A 51 7.88 -13.88 -5.41
CA LYS A 51 6.91 -13.01 -6.10
C LYS A 51 5.72 -13.80 -6.64
N GLU A 52 5.98 -14.89 -7.36
CA GLU A 52 4.93 -15.76 -7.91
C GLU A 52 4.06 -16.37 -6.82
N LYS A 53 4.67 -16.86 -5.74
CA LYS A 53 3.93 -17.42 -4.61
C LYS A 53 3.04 -16.39 -3.92
N LEU A 54 3.57 -15.19 -3.67
CA LEU A 54 2.81 -14.10 -3.04
C LEU A 54 1.65 -13.66 -3.93
N LYS A 55 1.89 -13.51 -5.24
CA LYS A 55 0.87 -13.16 -6.22
C LYS A 55 -0.23 -14.19 -6.31
N ALA A 56 0.12 -15.47 -6.43
CA ALA A 56 -0.84 -16.57 -6.45
C ALA A 56 -1.72 -16.59 -5.18
N ASN A 57 -1.11 -16.44 -4.00
CA ASN A 57 -1.83 -16.41 -2.73
C ASN A 57 -2.77 -15.19 -2.62
N GLY A 58 -2.30 -14.01 -3.04
CA GLY A 58 -3.10 -12.79 -3.06
C GLY A 58 -4.32 -12.94 -3.98
N LYS A 59 -4.13 -13.46 -5.20
CA LYS A 59 -5.23 -13.74 -6.13
C LYS A 59 -6.25 -14.71 -5.54
N ILE A 60 -5.78 -15.84 -4.99
CA ILE A 60 -6.65 -16.84 -4.36
C ILE A 60 -7.48 -16.25 -3.23
N PHE A 61 -6.90 -15.34 -2.43
CA PHE A 61 -7.58 -14.69 -1.31
C PHE A 61 -8.83 -13.91 -1.75
N PHE A 62 -8.78 -13.21 -2.89
CA PHE A 62 -9.91 -12.42 -3.41
C PHE A 62 -10.76 -13.18 -4.43
N ASP A 63 -10.17 -13.91 -5.37
CA ASP A 63 -10.88 -14.54 -6.48
C ASP A 63 -11.90 -15.57 -5.99
N LYS A 64 -11.53 -16.40 -5.00
CA LYS A 64 -12.42 -17.43 -4.45
C LYS A 64 -13.74 -16.86 -3.93
N PRO A 65 -13.77 -15.90 -2.98
CA PRO A 65 -15.03 -15.34 -2.51
C PRO A 65 -15.75 -14.51 -3.58
N MET A 66 -15.02 -13.78 -4.45
CA MET A 66 -15.64 -13.00 -5.53
C MET A 66 -16.37 -13.90 -6.53
N GLU A 67 -15.78 -15.01 -6.93
CA GLU A 67 -16.37 -15.94 -7.90
C GLU A 67 -17.52 -16.74 -7.28
N ALA A 68 -17.37 -17.20 -6.04
CA ALA A 68 -18.40 -17.98 -5.36
C ALA A 68 -19.70 -17.19 -5.16
N SER A 69 -19.61 -15.86 -5.02
CA SER A 69 -20.76 -14.99 -4.74
C SER A 69 -21.05 -13.96 -5.83
N GLY A 70 -20.32 -13.99 -6.96
CA GLY A 70 -20.48 -13.02 -8.05
C GLY A 70 -20.25 -11.56 -7.61
N LEU A 71 -19.24 -11.31 -6.76
CA LEU A 71 -18.99 -9.98 -6.20
C LEU A 71 -18.20 -9.10 -7.16
N ASP A 72 -18.62 -7.84 -7.30
CA ASP A 72 -17.88 -6.81 -8.04
C ASP A 72 -16.67 -6.26 -7.27
N ALA A 73 -16.73 -6.24 -5.94
CA ALA A 73 -15.66 -5.73 -5.07
C ALA A 73 -15.71 -6.36 -3.68
N ILE A 74 -14.56 -6.35 -2.99
CA ILE A 74 -14.41 -6.70 -1.58
C ILE A 74 -14.19 -5.45 -0.74
N LEU A 75 -14.83 -5.40 0.43
CA LEU A 75 -14.68 -4.30 1.38
C LEU A 75 -13.58 -4.62 2.40
N SER A 76 -12.75 -3.63 2.69
CA SER A 76 -11.71 -3.68 3.72
C SER A 76 -11.75 -2.43 4.57
N ILE A 77 -11.46 -2.54 5.86
CA ILE A 77 -11.26 -1.37 6.73
C ILE A 77 -9.82 -0.90 6.57
N ASN A 78 -9.64 0.39 6.30
CA ASN A 78 -8.33 1.00 6.09
C ASN A 78 -7.47 0.12 5.15
N ASN A 79 -6.30 -0.30 5.61
CA ASN A 79 -5.34 -1.11 4.89
C ASN A 79 -5.29 -2.58 5.35
N TYR A 80 -6.32 -3.09 6.06
CA TYR A 80 -6.29 -4.46 6.62
C TYR A 80 -5.99 -5.54 5.58
N HIS A 81 -6.45 -5.37 4.34
CA HIS A 81 -6.17 -6.30 3.23
C HIS A 81 -5.22 -5.73 2.17
N ALA A 82 -4.54 -4.60 2.44
CA ALA A 82 -3.68 -3.93 1.46
C ALA A 82 -2.51 -4.83 1.01
N ALA A 83 -1.92 -5.61 1.93
CA ALA A 83 -0.84 -6.53 1.59
C ALA A 83 -1.28 -7.59 0.57
N HIS A 84 -2.47 -8.17 0.76
CA HIS A 84 -3.04 -9.13 -0.18
C HIS A 84 -3.33 -8.47 -1.55
N ALA A 85 -3.93 -7.28 -1.55
CA ALA A 85 -4.26 -6.58 -2.80
C ALA A 85 -3.02 -6.16 -3.58
N ALA A 86 -1.98 -5.68 -2.88
CA ALA A 86 -0.72 -5.28 -3.47
C ALA A 86 -0.01 -6.45 -4.15
N VAL A 87 0.12 -7.61 -3.47
CA VAL A 87 0.77 -8.77 -4.08
C VAL A 87 -0.08 -9.41 -5.17
N ALA A 88 -1.41 -9.32 -5.09
CA ALA A 88 -2.32 -9.76 -6.14
C ALA A 88 -2.32 -8.83 -7.38
N GLU A 89 -1.77 -7.62 -7.25
CA GLU A 89 -1.87 -6.51 -8.22
C GLU A 89 -3.32 -6.08 -8.49
N TYR A 90 -4.14 -6.03 -7.43
CA TYR A 90 -5.58 -5.69 -7.54
C TYR A 90 -5.80 -4.21 -7.23
N PRO A 91 -6.65 -3.51 -8.00
CA PRO A 91 -6.95 -2.11 -7.72
C PRO A 91 -7.70 -1.99 -6.40
N ALA A 92 -7.29 -1.00 -5.59
CA ALA A 92 -7.89 -0.69 -4.31
C ALA A 92 -8.16 0.82 -4.21
N LEU A 93 -9.37 1.19 -3.78
CA LEU A 93 -9.80 2.57 -3.60
C LEU A 93 -10.33 2.78 -2.18
N THR A 94 -9.65 3.60 -1.39
CA THR A 94 -10.11 3.98 -0.04
C THR A 94 -10.91 5.28 -0.09
N VAL A 95 -12.09 5.27 0.51
CA VAL A 95 -12.96 6.44 0.70
C VAL A 95 -13.21 6.64 2.21
N PRO A 96 -13.31 7.89 2.72
CA PRO A 96 -13.64 8.13 4.13
C PRO A 96 -14.97 7.49 4.54
N MET A 97 -14.97 6.74 5.64
CA MET A 97 -16.18 6.12 6.22
C MET A 97 -16.57 6.67 7.61
N GLY A 98 -15.92 7.75 8.03
CA GLY A 98 -16.18 8.43 9.30
C GLY A 98 -14.98 8.40 10.24
N TYR A 99 -15.26 8.55 11.53
CA TYR A 99 -14.25 8.69 12.58
C TYR A 99 -14.57 7.74 13.74
N ALA A 100 -13.54 7.23 14.40
CA ALA A 100 -13.69 6.53 15.66
C ALA A 100 -14.03 7.51 16.80
N GLU A 101 -14.42 6.99 17.97
CA GLU A 101 -14.78 7.81 19.15
C GLU A 101 -13.67 8.77 19.58
N ASN A 102 -12.40 8.40 19.34
CA ASN A 102 -11.24 9.25 19.61
C ASN A 102 -10.93 10.27 18.51
N GLY A 103 -11.82 10.45 17.53
CA GLY A 103 -11.63 11.36 16.40
C GLY A 103 -10.70 10.83 15.31
N ALA A 104 -10.19 9.60 15.41
CA ALA A 104 -9.30 9.05 14.37
C ALA A 104 -10.09 8.71 13.10
N PRO A 105 -9.70 9.22 11.91
CA PRO A 105 -10.38 8.91 10.67
C PRO A 105 -10.31 7.43 10.32
N LYS A 106 -11.39 6.92 9.74
CA LYS A 106 -11.50 5.56 9.22
C LYS A 106 -11.85 5.61 7.75
N GLY A 107 -11.22 4.75 6.96
CA GLY A 107 -11.50 4.55 5.56
C GLY A 107 -12.17 3.20 5.31
N ILE A 108 -13.11 3.18 4.36
CA ILE A 108 -13.55 1.96 3.71
C ILE A 108 -12.79 1.81 2.40
N THR A 109 -12.22 0.65 2.16
CA THR A 109 -11.43 0.34 0.98
C THR A 109 -12.17 -0.68 0.13
N PHE A 110 -12.49 -0.30 -1.10
CA PHE A 110 -13.05 -1.18 -2.11
C PHE A 110 -11.91 -1.81 -2.90
N ILE A 111 -11.92 -3.13 -3.06
CA ILE A 111 -10.89 -3.89 -3.79
C ILE A 111 -11.57 -4.62 -4.94
N GLY A 112 -11.18 -4.30 -6.17
CA GLY A 112 -11.74 -4.88 -7.40
C GLY A 112 -10.82 -5.92 -8.03
N LYS A 113 -11.29 -6.56 -9.11
CA LYS A 113 -10.43 -7.40 -9.97
C LYS A 113 -9.47 -6.53 -10.81
N PRO A 114 -8.40 -7.09 -11.38
CA PRO A 114 -7.50 -6.34 -12.26
C PRO A 114 -8.28 -5.67 -13.39
N LEU A 115 -7.89 -4.44 -13.75
CA LEU A 115 -8.46 -3.67 -14.85
C LEU A 115 -9.95 -3.25 -14.66
N THR A 116 -10.44 -3.24 -13.42
CA THR A 116 -11.80 -2.77 -13.07
C THR A 116 -11.80 -1.40 -12.37
N GLU A 117 -10.78 -0.56 -12.58
CA GLU A 117 -10.63 0.73 -11.91
C GLU A 117 -11.83 1.66 -12.17
N ASN A 118 -12.39 1.64 -13.39
CA ASN A 118 -13.57 2.45 -13.71
C ASN A 118 -14.78 2.06 -12.84
N GLN A 119 -15.07 0.76 -12.72
CA GLN A 119 -16.15 0.27 -11.86
C GLN A 119 -15.87 0.62 -10.39
N LEU A 120 -14.62 0.49 -9.95
CA LEU A 120 -14.21 0.80 -8.59
C LEU A 120 -14.41 2.30 -8.26
N LEU A 121 -14.09 3.19 -9.20
CA LEU A 121 -14.36 4.63 -9.08
C LEU A 121 -15.86 4.93 -9.01
N GLN A 122 -16.70 4.24 -9.79
CA GLN A 122 -18.15 4.41 -9.71
C GLN A 122 -18.71 3.98 -8.34
N ILE A 123 -18.23 2.85 -7.81
CA ILE A 123 -18.61 2.37 -6.47
C ILE A 123 -18.19 3.38 -5.40
N GLY A 124 -16.93 3.83 -5.43
CA GLY A 124 -16.40 4.80 -4.48
C GLY A 124 -17.15 6.14 -4.55
N PHE A 125 -17.41 6.64 -5.76
CA PHE A 125 -18.17 7.87 -5.98
C PHE A 125 -19.62 7.76 -5.47
N ALA A 126 -20.28 6.63 -5.71
CA ALA A 126 -21.63 6.40 -5.20
C ALA A 126 -21.65 6.39 -3.66
N PHE A 127 -20.69 5.71 -3.03
CA PHE A 127 -20.55 5.68 -1.57
C PHE A 127 -20.26 7.08 -1.00
N GLU A 128 -19.30 7.81 -1.58
CA GLU A 128 -18.92 9.15 -1.13
C GLU A 128 -20.10 10.12 -1.22
N ASN A 129 -20.82 10.15 -2.35
CA ASN A 129 -21.93 11.09 -2.53
C ASN A 129 -23.11 10.83 -1.59
N LYS A 130 -23.33 9.57 -1.20
CA LYS A 130 -24.40 9.21 -0.27
C LYS A 130 -24.04 9.51 1.18
N THR A 131 -22.77 9.42 1.53
CA THR A 131 -22.34 9.46 2.93
C THR A 131 -21.72 10.79 3.34
N LYS A 132 -20.86 11.36 2.48
CA LYS A 132 -20.12 12.61 2.73
C LYS A 132 -19.43 12.64 4.09
N TYR A 133 -18.89 11.49 4.54
CA TYR A 133 -18.31 11.34 5.88
C TYR A 133 -17.05 12.18 6.13
N ARG A 134 -16.38 12.65 5.08
CA ARG A 134 -15.17 13.45 5.22
C ARG A 134 -15.52 14.82 5.80
N GLN A 135 -14.98 15.11 6.98
CA GLN A 135 -14.96 16.46 7.55
C GLN A 135 -13.60 17.11 7.27
N SER A 136 -13.60 18.43 7.10
CA SER A 136 -12.38 19.23 7.03
C SER A 136 -11.73 19.35 8.42
N GLN A 137 -10.42 19.62 8.46
CA GLN A 137 -9.71 19.75 9.73
C GLN A 137 -10.27 20.87 10.62
N LYS A 138 -10.87 21.90 10.03
CA LYS A 138 -11.51 23.00 10.78
C LYS A 138 -12.80 22.57 11.48
N GLU A 139 -13.46 21.52 11.01
CA GLU A 139 -14.72 21.01 11.57
C GLU A 139 -14.48 19.96 12.66
N LEU A 140 -13.24 19.49 12.82
CA LEU A 140 -12.82 18.51 13.82
C LEU A 140 -12.26 19.14 15.11
N ASN A 141 -12.05 20.47 15.12
CA ASN A 141 -11.45 21.24 16.22
C ASN A 141 -12.50 22.07 16.96
#